data_AF-A0A926TUZ7-F1
#
_entry.id   AF-A0A926TUZ7-F1
#
_cell.length_a   1.000
_cell.length_b   1.000
_cell.length_c   1.000
_cell.angle_alpha   90.00
_cell.angle_beta   90.00
_cell.angle_gamma   90.00
#
_symmetry.space_group_name_H-M   'P 1'
#
loop_
_entity.id
_entity.type
_entity.pdbx_description
1 polymer ?
#
loop_
_entity_poly.entity_id
_entity_poly.type
_entity_poly.pdbx_seq_one_letter_code
_entity_poly.pdbx_strand_id
1 'polypeptide(L)' 'MNKTATSETVLNLRMEVHNLAEAAFHRHLISGYGDSEYPDSYQIVYEGKPKHLTLNQARTFLSRLMQQPV' A
#
# COMPACT_ATOMS: atom_id res chain seq x y z
N MET A 1 -12.61 25.31 -9.05
CA MET A 1 -12.30 23.86 -9.14
C MET A 1 -11.01 23.62 -8.39
N ASN A 2 -11.09 23.00 -7.22
CA ASN A 2 -10.00 22.90 -6.26
C ASN A 2 -9.11 21.69 -6.63
N LYS A 3 -8.14 21.88 -7.53
CA LYS A 3 -7.23 20.82 -7.99
C LYS A 3 -6.23 20.34 -6.92
N THR A 4 -6.03 21.12 -5.85
CA THR A 4 -5.02 20.86 -4.80
C THR A 4 -5.46 19.79 -3.78
N ALA A 5 -6.73 19.77 -3.39
CA ALA A 5 -7.22 18.87 -2.34
C ALA A 5 -7.12 17.38 -2.71
N THR A 6 -7.25 17.04 -4.00
CA THR A 6 -7.17 15.66 -4.47
C THR A 6 -5.74 15.12 -4.43
N SER A 7 -4.74 15.98 -4.67
CA SER A 7 -3.32 15.58 -4.71
C SER A 7 -2.75 15.34 -3.32
N GLU A 8 -3.06 16.19 -2.34
CA GLU A 8 -2.60 16.02 -0.95
C GLU A 8 -3.21 14.78 -0.31
N THR A 9 -4.49 14.52 -0.56
CA THR A 9 -5.19 13.34 -0.02
C THR A 9 -4.58 12.04 -0.57
N VAL A 10 -4.25 12.01 -1.87
CA VAL A 10 -3.60 10.86 -2.51
C VAL A 10 -2.18 10.66 -1.99
N LEU A 11 -1.40 11.74 -1.80
CA LEU A 11 -0.05 11.67 -1.24
C LEU A 11 -0.07 11.11 0.19
N ASN A 12 -0.97 11.60 1.05
CA ASN A 12 -1.12 11.15 2.42
C ASN A 12 -1.49 9.66 2.49
N LEU A 13 -2.45 9.23 1.66
CA LEU A 13 -2.83 7.84 1.57
C LEU A 13 -1.68 6.96 1.06
N ARG A 14 -0.89 7.44 0.09
CA ARG A 14 0.30 6.74 -0.40
C ARG A 14 1.35 6.56 0.69
N MET A 15 1.65 7.60 1.48
CA MET A 15 2.57 7.49 2.61
C MET A 15 2.07 6.48 3.65
N GLU A 16 0.78 6.47 3.94
CA GLU A 16 0.19 5.47 4.86
C GLU A 16 0.36 4.04 4.33
N VAL A 17 0.07 3.81 3.04
CA VAL A 17 0.26 2.52 2.38
C VAL A 17 1.74 2.10 2.42
N HIS A 18 2.67 3.02 2.18
CA HIS A 18 4.09 2.75 2.23
C HIS A 18 4.54 2.28 3.63
N ASN A 19 4.15 2.99 4.68
CA ASN A 19 4.50 2.64 6.06
C ASN A 19 3.93 1.26 6.46
N LEU A 20 2.70 0.96 6.03
CA LEU A 20 2.09 -0.35 6.25
C LEU A 20 2.83 -1.46 5.50
N ALA A 21 3.27 -1.20 4.26
CA ALA A 21 3.98 -2.16 3.44
C ALA A 21 5.38 -2.45 4.00
N GLU A 22 6.11 -1.41 4.41
CA GLU A 22 7.40 -1.53 5.08
C GLU A 22 7.28 -2.38 6.36
N ALA A 23 6.29 -2.08 7.20
CA ALA A 23 6.05 -2.86 8.42
C ALA A 23 5.68 -4.32 8.14
N ALA A 24 4.85 -4.57 7.13
CA ALA A 24 4.48 -5.92 6.71
C ALA A 24 5.68 -6.70 6.13
N PHE A 25 6.57 -6.03 5.40
CA PHE A 25 7.80 -6.60 4.86
C PHE A 25 8.78 -6.99 5.98
N HIS A 26 8.99 -6.11 6.96
CA HIS A 26 9.82 -6.42 8.12
C HIS A 26 9.28 -7.56 8.98
N ARG A 27 7.96 -7.78 8.98
CA ARG A 27 7.31 -8.94 9.62
C ARG A 27 7.26 -10.20 8.75
N HIS A 28 7.86 -10.17 7.56
CA HIS A 28 7.83 -11.26 6.58
C HIS A 28 6.41 -11.67 6.12
N LEU A 29 5.41 -10.78 6.24
CA LEU A 29 4.03 -11.01 5.78
C LEU A 29 3.88 -10.79 4.26
N ILE A 30 4.78 -10.00 3.67
CA ILE A 30 4.91 -9.78 2.23
C ILE A 30 6.38 -9.96 1.83
N SER A 31 6.63 -10.27 0.56
CA SER A 31 7.99 -10.49 0.04
C SER A 31 8.54 -9.31 -0.75
N GLY A 32 7.78 -8.23 -0.90
CA GLY A 32 8.21 -7.01 -1.59
C GLY A 32 7.05 -6.03 -1.79
N TYR A 33 7.38 -4.77 -2.08
CA TYR A 33 6.40 -3.71 -2.33
C TYR A 33 7.05 -2.56 -3.11
N GLY A 34 6.24 -1.69 -3.69
CA GLY A 34 6.73 -0.48 -4.36
C GLY A 34 5.62 0.31 -5.03
N ASP A 35 6.00 1.48 -5.56
CA ASP A 35 5.11 2.26 -6.39
C ASP A 35 4.87 1.58 -7.74
N SER A 36 3.68 1.78 -8.29
CA SER A 36 3.33 1.39 -9.64
C SER A 36 3.22 2.63 -10.54
N GLU A 37 3.12 2.40 -11.85
CA GLU A 37 3.07 3.46 -12.86
C GLU A 37 1.86 4.41 -12.71
N TYR A 38 0.81 4.02 -11.95
CA TYR A 38 -0.38 4.85 -11.75
C TYR A 38 -0.39 5.58 -10.39
N PRO A 39 -0.73 6.89 -10.34
CA PRO A 39 -0.71 7.72 -9.14
C PRO A 39 -1.64 7.30 -8.00
N ASP A 40 -2.62 6.45 -8.26
CA ASP A 40 -3.61 5.94 -7.31
C ASP A 40 -3.41 4.43 -7.01
N SER A 41 -2.28 3.87 -7.43
CA SER A 41 -1.97 2.45 -7.28
C SER A 41 -0.67 2.20 -6.50
N TYR A 42 -0.58 1.00 -5.94
CA TYR A 42 0.58 0.48 -5.24
C TYR A 42 0.78 -1.00 -5.56
N GLN A 43 2.02 -1.45 -5.66
CA GLN A 43 2.38 -2.84 -5.88
C GLN A 43 2.76 -3.50 -4.55
N ILE A 44 2.23 -4.70 -4.31
CA ILE A 44 2.56 -5.55 -3.17
C ILE A 44 2.83 -6.97 -3.69
N VAL A 45 3.95 -7.57 -3.30
CA VAL A 45 4.26 -8.97 -3.59
C VAL A 45 3.88 -9.81 -2.38
N TYR A 46 2.81 -10.58 -2.52
CA TYR A 46 2.26 -11.42 -1.45
C TYR A 46 2.25 -12.88 -1.93
N GLU A 47 2.77 -13.80 -1.11
CA GLU A 47 2.94 -15.21 -1.48
C GLU A 47 3.70 -15.39 -2.82
N GLY A 48 4.71 -14.55 -3.05
CA GLY A 48 5.50 -14.56 -4.28
C GLY A 48 4.80 -14.00 -5.52
N LYS A 49 3.56 -13.51 -5.40
CA LYS A 49 2.78 -12.97 -6.53
C LYS A 49 2.64 -11.45 -6.42
N PRO A 50 3.04 -10.69 -7.46
CA PRO A 50 2.79 -9.26 -7.49
C PRO A 50 1.29 -8.98 -7.64
N LYS A 51 0.79 -8.04 -6.83
CA LYS A 51 -0.58 -7.52 -6.85
C LYS A 51 -0.51 -6.01 -7.00
N HIS A 52 -1.16 -5.48 -8.03
CA HIS A 52 -1.38 -4.05 -8.19
C HIS A 52 -2.74 -3.71 -7.60
N LEU A 53 -2.73 -2.89 -6.56
CA LEU A 53 -3.93 -2.50 -5.82
C LEU A 53 -4.07 -0.99 -5.89
N THR A 54 -5.30 -0.48 -5.91
CA THR A 54 -5.51 0.95 -5.61
C THR A 54 -5.01 1.25 -4.20
N LEU A 55 -4.64 2.50 -3.90
CA LEU A 55 -4.13 2.88 -2.58
C LEU A 55 -5.09 2.47 -1.44
N ASN A 56 -6.40 2.59 -1.64
CA ASN A 56 -7.40 2.16 -0.65
C ASN A 56 -7.43 0.63 -0.46
N GLN A 57 -7.33 -0.13 -1.55
CA GLN A 57 -7.24 -1.59 -1.50
C GLN A 57 -5.95 -2.03 -0.83
N ALA A 58 -4.82 -1.40 -1.15
CA ALA A 58 -3.52 -1.67 -0.56
C ALA A 58 -3.54 -1.42 0.94
N ARG A 59 -4.06 -0.28 1.39
CA ARG A 59 -4.24 0.05 2.81
C ARG A 59 -5.05 -1.02 3.52
N THR A 60 -6.23 -1.34 3.00
CA THR A 60 -7.13 -2.34 3.61
C THR A 60 -6.48 -3.72 3.67
N PHE A 61 -5.80 -4.13 2.60
CA PHE A 61 -5.10 -5.41 2.52
C PHE A 61 -3.98 -5.50 3.56
N LEU A 62 -3.10 -4.49 3.62
CA LEU A 62 -1.97 -4.46 4.56
C LEU A 62 -2.44 -4.34 6.02
N SER A 63 -3.43 -3.50 6.31
CA SER A 63 -3.98 -3.40 7.67
C SER A 63 -4.55 -4.74 8.16
N ARG A 64 -5.19 -5.52 7.28
CA ARG A 64 -5.68 -6.86 7.61
C ARG A 64 -4.54 -7.85 7.83
N LEU A 65 -3.51 -7.82 6.99
CA LEU A 65 -2.32 -8.67 7.19
C LEU A 65 -1.66 -8.39 8.54
N MET A 66 -1.52 -7.12 8.91
CA MET A 66 -0.86 -6.71 10.16
C MET A 66 -1.61 -7.09 11.44
N GLN A 67 -2.88 -7.46 11.34
CA GLN A 67 -3.71 -7.94 12.46
C GLN A 67 -3.65 -9.46 12.64
N GLN A 68 -3.01 -10.19 11.71
CA GLN A 68 -2.87 -11.64 11.86
C GLN A 68 -1.84 -11.95 12.97
N PRO A 69 -2.14 -12.93 13.85
CA PRO A 69 -1.15 -13.40 14.80
C PRO A 69 0.00 -14.06 14.03
N VAL A 70 1.22 -13.68 14.41
CA VAL A 70 2.49 -14.17 13.84
C VAL A 70 2.88 -15.50 14.49
#